data_AF-A0A2V2YTU6-F1
#
_entry.id   AF-A0A2V2YTU6-F1
#
_cell.length_a   1.000
_cell.length_b   1.000
_cell.length_c   1.000
_cell.angle_alpha   90.00
_cell.angle_beta   90.00
_cell.angle_gamma   90.00
#
_symmetry.space_group_name_H-M   'P 1'
#
loop_
_entity.id
_entity.type
_entity.pdbx_description
1 polymer ?
#
loop_
_entity_poly.entity_id
_entity_poly.type
_entity_poly.pdbx_seq_one_letter_code
_entity_poly.pdbx_strand_id
1 'polypeptide(L)'
;MTKKSFFILFVSCCTALSLTSCSDPDTNSDSVIKSVAAKAKELKKQTDSPTLAELVDTYGELGLVDGHNHDASDSQYRRSESMWARNQVAHVVLFGDVSEPSAINTDANSWTAYQSNPELYIPYFSGFDLHDPSSLDVVKENLEKGYFGLGEIAGASTYSPVVSNVLWKANDPMDGYLPQIYDLIATYKAPILLHIDPPNGEPVAKLEQAMSEHPDTTFIFGHINAYNTPEEIDRLLSSHPNLYADFFAGFSVFNPEGGLHPENFIPVIKKYPDRFILSTDSGYGLEGGEERAIEAMYHILHLLDDPRIARMIAQDNLMNLINAQPATSTQMKAIQGLGTKTGKSYGEKLSKREAGIILAQSTN
;
A
#
# COMPACT_ATOMS: atom_id res chain seq x y z
N MET A 1 -72.28 2.61 -41.81
CA MET A 1 -71.16 1.66 -41.97
C MET A 1 -70.11 2.29 -42.86
N THR A 2 -69.05 2.86 -42.29
CA THR A 2 -67.84 3.27 -43.02
C THR A 2 -66.68 3.22 -42.03
N LYS A 3 -65.76 2.28 -42.26
CA LYS A 3 -64.56 2.06 -41.45
C LYS A 3 -63.54 3.18 -41.74
N LYS A 4 -63.00 3.80 -40.70
CA LYS A 4 -61.71 4.53 -40.76
C LYS A 4 -60.68 3.68 -40.02
N SER A 5 -59.66 3.23 -40.75
CA SER A 5 -58.46 2.62 -40.18
C SER A 5 -57.39 3.70 -40.01
N PHE A 6 -56.85 3.84 -38.81
CA PHE A 6 -55.65 4.62 -38.53
C PHE A 6 -54.47 3.64 -38.43
N PHE A 7 -53.46 3.84 -39.26
CA PHE A 7 -52.17 3.17 -39.18
C PHE A 7 -51.29 3.96 -38.21
N ILE A 8 -50.82 3.33 -37.14
CA ILE A 8 -49.78 3.89 -36.26
C ILE A 8 -48.47 3.22 -36.66
N LEU A 9 -47.50 4.04 -37.10
CA LEU A 9 -46.15 3.64 -37.46
C LEU A 9 -45.31 3.62 -36.16
N PHE A 10 -44.86 2.45 -35.71
CA PHE A 10 -43.88 2.33 -34.64
C PHE A 10 -42.48 2.45 -35.24
N VAL A 11 -41.79 3.56 -34.95
CA VAL A 11 -40.36 3.71 -35.23
C VAL A 11 -39.59 3.13 -34.05
N SER A 12 -39.00 1.95 -34.25
CA SER A 12 -38.07 1.33 -33.30
C SER A 12 -36.69 1.95 -33.51
N CYS A 13 -36.22 2.74 -32.54
CA CYS A 13 -34.88 3.28 -32.51
C CYS A 13 -33.98 2.27 -31.79
N CYS A 14 -33.26 1.44 -32.55
CA CYS A 14 -32.22 0.57 -32.01
C CYS A 14 -30.96 1.40 -31.74
N THR A 15 -30.77 1.85 -30.50
CA THR A 15 -29.47 2.30 -30.00
C THR A 15 -28.59 1.08 -29.75
N ALA A 16 -27.57 0.90 -30.58
CA ALA A 16 -26.53 -0.10 -30.36
C ALA A 16 -25.68 0.32 -29.14
N LEU A 17 -25.84 -0.38 -28.02
CA LEU A 17 -24.84 -0.36 -26.95
C LEU A 17 -23.63 -1.17 -27.43
N SER A 18 -22.48 -0.50 -27.55
CA SER A 18 -21.19 -1.19 -27.70
C SER A 18 -20.88 -1.89 -26.38
N LEU A 19 -21.01 -3.22 -26.37
CA LEU A 19 -20.42 -4.07 -25.36
C LEU A 19 -18.90 -3.97 -25.52
N THR A 20 -18.24 -3.19 -24.68
CA THR A 20 -16.80 -3.30 -24.45
C THR A 20 -16.53 -4.69 -23.91
N SER A 21 -15.82 -5.51 -24.69
CA SER A 21 -15.38 -6.83 -24.27
C SER A 21 -14.45 -6.69 -23.06
N CYS A 22 -14.84 -7.28 -21.93
CA CYS A 22 -13.92 -7.58 -20.84
C CYS A 22 -12.87 -8.55 -21.38
N SER A 23 -11.69 -8.04 -21.71
CA SER A 23 -10.50 -8.88 -21.86
C SER A 23 -10.19 -9.53 -20.52
N ASP A 24 -9.98 -10.84 -20.51
CA ASP A 24 -9.58 -11.58 -19.29
C ASP A 24 -8.33 -10.93 -18.66
N PRO A 25 -8.41 -10.48 -17.39
CA PRO A 25 -7.29 -9.83 -16.71
C PRO A 25 -6.03 -10.71 -16.64
N ASP A 26 -6.18 -12.04 -16.71
CA ASP A 26 -5.07 -13.01 -16.70
C ASP A 26 -4.20 -12.97 -17.97
N THR A 27 -4.77 -12.60 -19.13
CA THR A 27 -4.03 -12.62 -20.40
C THR A 27 -3.01 -11.48 -20.51
N ASN A 28 -3.29 -10.34 -19.87
CA ASN A 28 -2.40 -9.19 -19.87
C ASN A 28 -1.20 -9.42 -18.95
N SER A 29 -1.43 -10.01 -17.76
CA SER A 29 -0.37 -10.32 -16.79
C SER A 29 0.71 -11.23 -17.37
N ASP A 30 0.32 -12.32 -18.04
CA ASP A 30 1.27 -13.26 -18.64
C ASP A 30 2.15 -12.63 -19.74
N SER A 31 1.62 -11.64 -20.48
CA SER A 31 2.40 -10.93 -21.50
C SER A 31 3.45 -10.00 -20.89
N VAL A 32 3.10 -9.28 -19.82
CA VAL A 32 4.02 -8.41 -19.07
C VAL A 32 5.14 -9.24 -18.45
N ILE A 33 4.81 -10.34 -17.79
CA ILE A 33 5.81 -11.25 -17.18
C ILE A 33 6.80 -11.77 -18.22
N LYS A 34 6.34 -12.15 -19.42
CA LYS A 34 7.22 -12.61 -20.52
C LYS A 34 8.10 -11.48 -21.07
N SER A 35 7.55 -10.28 -21.21
CA SER A 35 8.28 -9.07 -21.64
C SER A 35 9.42 -8.77 -20.67
N VAL A 36 9.12 -8.66 -19.38
CA VAL A 36 10.09 -8.39 -18.31
C VAL A 36 11.14 -9.50 -18.23
N ALA A 37 10.74 -10.78 -18.34
CA ALA A 37 11.69 -11.90 -18.37
C ALA A 37 12.73 -11.76 -19.50
N ALA A 38 12.28 -11.35 -20.69
CA ALA A 38 13.15 -11.17 -21.84
C ALA A 38 14.10 -9.97 -21.65
N LYS A 39 13.58 -8.83 -21.18
CA LYS A 39 14.37 -7.63 -20.87
C LYS A 39 15.42 -7.89 -19.78
N ALA A 40 15.01 -8.53 -18.67
CA ALA A 40 15.89 -8.85 -17.56
C ALA A 40 17.05 -9.78 -17.97
N LYS A 41 16.74 -10.81 -18.76
CA LYS A 41 17.75 -11.71 -19.31
C LYS A 41 18.75 -10.98 -20.22
N GLU A 42 18.30 -9.99 -20.97
CA GLU A 42 19.17 -9.20 -21.83
C GLU A 42 20.03 -8.23 -21.02
N LEU A 43 19.44 -7.51 -20.07
CA LEU A 43 20.16 -6.60 -19.18
C LEU A 43 21.31 -7.30 -18.43
N LYS A 44 21.06 -8.51 -17.90
CA LYS A 44 22.09 -9.33 -17.22
C LYS A 44 23.26 -9.76 -18.10
N LYS A 45 23.11 -9.74 -19.43
CA LYS A 45 24.25 -9.98 -20.34
C LYS A 45 25.07 -8.73 -20.59
N GLN A 46 24.48 -7.56 -20.39
CA GLN A 46 25.08 -6.27 -20.74
C GLN A 46 25.88 -5.69 -19.59
N THR A 47 25.40 -5.82 -18.35
CA THR A 47 26.03 -5.22 -17.17
C THR A 47 25.69 -5.97 -15.88
N ASP A 48 26.63 -6.00 -14.94
CA ASP A 48 26.44 -6.45 -13.55
C ASP A 48 25.99 -5.30 -12.62
N SER A 49 25.98 -4.06 -13.12
CA SER A 49 25.63 -2.85 -12.38
C SER A 49 24.73 -1.95 -13.22
N PRO A 50 23.45 -2.32 -13.39
CA PRO A 50 22.50 -1.54 -14.18
C PRO A 50 22.20 -0.20 -13.51
N THR A 51 21.98 0.81 -14.34
CA THR A 51 21.50 2.13 -13.92
C THR A 51 20.01 2.10 -13.58
N LEU A 52 19.53 3.10 -12.83
CA LEU A 52 18.10 3.28 -12.57
C LEU A 52 17.26 3.29 -13.87
N ALA A 53 17.73 3.96 -14.93
CA ALA A 53 16.99 4.02 -16.20
C ALA A 53 16.83 2.64 -16.86
N GLU A 54 17.89 1.82 -16.86
CA GLU A 54 17.84 0.45 -17.40
C GLU A 54 16.96 -0.47 -16.55
N LEU A 55 16.99 -0.27 -15.22
CA LEU A 55 16.13 -0.97 -14.29
C LEU A 55 14.65 -0.62 -14.49
N VAL A 56 14.31 0.66 -14.64
CA VAL A 56 12.94 1.13 -14.91
C VAL A 56 12.46 0.63 -16.27
N ASP A 57 13.28 0.66 -17.33
CA ASP A 57 12.89 0.09 -18.64
C ASP A 57 12.60 -1.41 -18.56
N THR A 58 13.35 -2.13 -17.71
CA THR A 58 13.22 -3.57 -17.53
C THR A 58 12.00 -3.95 -16.70
N TYR A 59 11.76 -3.28 -15.58
CA TYR A 59 10.83 -3.72 -14.54
C TYR A 59 9.64 -2.77 -14.32
N GLY A 60 9.63 -1.56 -14.89
CA GLY A 60 8.58 -0.57 -14.63
C GLY A 60 7.16 -1.01 -15.02
N GLU A 61 7.05 -1.88 -16.04
CA GLU A 61 5.77 -2.52 -16.42
C GLU A 61 5.19 -3.42 -15.31
N LEU A 62 5.98 -3.79 -14.30
CA LEU A 62 5.52 -4.51 -13.11
C LEU A 62 4.74 -3.63 -12.13
N GLY A 63 4.53 -2.34 -12.43
CA GLY A 63 3.62 -1.48 -11.66
C GLY A 63 4.06 -1.26 -10.21
N LEU A 64 5.31 -0.84 -10.02
CA LEU A 64 5.92 -0.67 -8.70
C LEU A 64 5.04 0.18 -7.77
N VAL A 65 4.78 -0.33 -6.57
CA VAL A 65 4.09 0.38 -5.50
C VAL A 65 5.10 0.71 -4.41
N ASP A 66 5.14 1.97 -4.01
CA ASP A 66 5.83 2.36 -2.79
C ASP A 66 4.89 2.12 -1.60
N GLY A 67 5.20 1.11 -0.79
CA GLY A 67 4.38 0.70 0.34
C GLY A 67 4.54 1.55 1.61
N HIS A 68 5.55 2.43 1.67
CA HIS A 68 5.86 3.24 2.85
C HIS A 68 6.49 4.59 2.47
N ASN A 69 5.68 5.66 2.50
CA ASN A 69 6.08 6.99 2.08
C ASN A 69 5.54 8.11 2.99
N HIS A 70 6.40 9.00 3.49
CA HIS A 70 6.03 10.08 4.43
C HIS A 70 5.79 11.45 3.77
N ASP A 71 5.65 11.51 2.44
CA ASP A 71 5.58 12.79 1.73
C ASP A 71 4.27 13.57 1.93
N ALA A 72 3.28 13.05 2.70
CA ALA A 72 2.13 13.86 3.12
C ALA A 72 2.54 14.94 4.12
N SER A 73 3.58 14.69 4.91
CA SER A 73 4.22 15.67 5.77
C SER A 73 4.70 16.84 4.93
N ASP A 74 4.30 18.06 5.32
CA ASP A 74 4.52 19.30 4.56
C ASP A 74 4.03 19.30 3.09
N SER A 75 3.20 18.32 2.71
CA SER A 75 2.74 18.10 1.33
C SER A 75 3.87 17.99 0.29
N GLN A 76 4.98 17.34 0.65
CA GLN A 76 6.10 17.10 -0.25
C GLN A 76 5.72 16.27 -1.48
N TYR A 77 4.66 15.45 -1.39
CA TYR A 77 4.19 14.58 -2.47
C TYR A 77 3.99 15.32 -3.79
N ARG A 78 3.57 16.59 -3.73
CA ARG A 78 3.38 17.45 -4.92
C ARG A 78 4.65 17.65 -5.74
N ARG A 79 5.82 17.59 -5.11
CA ARG A 79 7.12 17.70 -5.77
C ARG A 79 7.62 16.33 -6.27
N SER A 80 7.23 15.27 -5.57
CA SER A 80 7.63 13.89 -5.85
C SER A 80 6.84 13.26 -7.01
N GLU A 81 5.66 13.79 -7.37
CA GLU A 81 4.87 13.28 -8.52
C GLU A 81 5.66 13.16 -9.83
N SER A 82 6.48 14.16 -10.15
CA SER A 82 7.33 14.12 -11.35
C SER A 82 8.41 13.03 -11.28
N MET A 83 8.84 12.69 -10.06
CA MET A 83 9.80 11.63 -9.77
C MET A 83 9.16 10.24 -9.86
N TRP A 84 8.00 10.07 -9.26
CA TRP A 84 7.22 8.85 -9.38
C TRP A 84 6.86 8.54 -10.82
N ALA A 85 6.41 9.54 -11.58
CA ALA A 85 6.06 9.38 -12.99
C ALA A 85 7.28 8.96 -13.84
N ARG A 86 8.44 9.62 -13.69
CA ARG A 86 9.65 9.28 -14.47
C ARG A 86 10.21 7.89 -14.11
N ASN A 87 10.02 7.45 -12.87
CA ASN A 87 10.50 6.18 -12.36
C ASN A 87 9.42 5.07 -12.37
N GLN A 88 8.29 5.30 -13.03
CA GLN A 88 7.18 4.36 -13.18
C GLN A 88 6.64 3.77 -11.86
N VAL A 89 6.59 4.59 -10.81
CA VAL A 89 5.86 4.25 -9.57
C VAL A 89 4.37 4.38 -9.86
N ALA A 90 3.65 3.25 -9.78
CA ALA A 90 2.24 3.16 -10.12
C ALA A 90 1.32 3.60 -8.98
N HIS A 91 1.70 3.27 -7.75
CA HIS A 91 0.95 3.63 -6.54
C HIS A 91 1.90 4.03 -5.40
N VAL A 92 1.40 4.88 -4.49
CA VAL A 92 2.14 5.29 -3.28
C VAL A 92 1.20 5.20 -2.09
N VAL A 93 1.57 4.40 -1.08
CA VAL A 93 0.96 4.45 0.24
C VAL A 93 1.51 5.66 0.95
N LEU A 94 0.64 6.63 1.21
CA LEU A 94 1.04 7.96 1.64
C LEU A 94 0.64 8.19 3.09
N PHE A 95 1.65 8.49 3.91
CA PHE A 95 1.60 8.68 5.35
C PHE A 95 1.84 10.14 5.73
N GLY A 96 1.18 10.58 6.81
CA GLY A 96 1.55 11.79 7.53
C GLY A 96 2.71 11.55 8.50
N ASP A 97 2.76 12.41 9.53
CA ASP A 97 3.73 12.30 10.61
C ASP A 97 3.46 11.05 11.47
N VAL A 98 4.44 10.60 12.25
CA VAL A 98 4.38 9.31 12.95
C VAL A 98 3.92 9.51 14.39
N SER A 99 2.72 9.04 14.72
CA SER A 99 2.23 8.90 16.11
C SER A 99 2.43 10.14 16.99
N GLU A 100 2.06 11.30 16.47
CA GLU A 100 2.13 12.59 17.18
C GLU A 100 1.00 13.54 16.77
N PRO A 101 0.69 14.60 17.55
CA PRO A 101 -0.41 15.50 17.26
C PRO A 101 -0.43 16.11 15.85
N SER A 102 0.73 16.35 15.24
CA SER A 102 0.80 16.89 13.88
C SER A 102 0.30 15.89 12.82
N ALA A 103 0.35 14.58 13.10
CA ALA A 103 -0.16 13.52 12.23
C ALA A 103 -1.63 13.72 11.85
N ILE A 104 -2.46 14.24 12.77
CA ILE A 104 -3.88 14.58 12.46
C ILE A 104 -3.98 15.50 11.24
N ASN A 105 -3.10 16.50 11.15
CA ASN A 105 -3.12 17.48 10.07
C ASN A 105 -2.44 16.94 8.82
N THR A 106 -1.35 16.20 8.95
CA THR A 106 -0.61 15.66 7.79
C THR A 106 -1.33 14.47 7.15
N ASP A 107 -2.12 13.70 7.89
CA ASP A 107 -3.05 12.70 7.33
C ASP A 107 -4.15 13.34 6.48
N ALA A 108 -4.55 14.59 6.76
CA ALA A 108 -5.48 15.31 5.89
C ALA A 108 -4.85 15.65 4.53
N ASN A 109 -3.52 15.78 4.47
CA ASN A 109 -2.81 15.97 3.21
C ASN A 109 -2.82 14.68 2.38
N SER A 110 -2.64 13.50 3.00
CA SER A 110 -2.72 12.21 2.29
C SER A 110 -4.11 11.98 1.72
N TRP A 111 -5.15 12.33 2.48
CA TRP A 111 -6.53 12.32 1.99
C TRP A 111 -6.77 13.29 0.84
N THR A 112 -6.22 14.50 0.91
CA THR A 112 -6.35 15.49 -0.17
C THR A 112 -5.67 15.00 -1.45
N ALA A 113 -4.50 14.39 -1.34
CA ALA A 113 -3.79 13.76 -2.47
C ALA A 113 -4.64 12.62 -3.07
N TYR A 114 -5.22 11.77 -2.22
CA TYR A 114 -6.12 10.71 -2.66
C TYR A 114 -7.33 11.25 -3.44
N GLN A 115 -7.95 12.31 -2.97
CA GLN A 115 -9.10 12.90 -3.66
C GLN A 115 -8.73 13.49 -5.03
N SER A 116 -7.51 14.02 -5.19
CA SER A 116 -7.06 14.57 -6.48
C SER A 116 -6.67 13.47 -7.47
N ASN A 117 -6.06 12.39 -7.00
CA ASN A 117 -5.66 11.26 -7.84
C ASN A 117 -5.79 9.92 -7.09
N PRO A 118 -7.00 9.32 -7.05
CA PRO A 118 -7.26 8.08 -6.34
C PRO A 118 -6.65 6.85 -7.04
N GLU A 119 -6.07 7.03 -8.23
CA GLU A 119 -5.33 5.98 -8.92
C GLU A 119 -3.87 5.93 -8.47
N LEU A 120 -3.25 7.05 -8.09
CA LEU A 120 -1.85 7.09 -7.63
C LEU A 120 -1.74 6.88 -6.11
N TYR A 121 -2.58 7.57 -5.33
CA TYR A 121 -2.41 7.61 -3.88
C TYR A 121 -3.25 6.57 -3.16
N ILE A 122 -2.68 6.00 -2.09
CA ILE A 122 -3.36 5.10 -1.16
C ILE A 122 -3.20 5.72 0.25
N PRO A 123 -4.23 6.41 0.77
CA PRO A 123 -4.10 7.14 2.03
C PRO A 123 -4.14 6.18 3.23
N TYR A 124 -3.08 6.23 4.02
CA TYR A 124 -3.03 5.68 5.39
C TYR A 124 -3.05 6.84 6.40
N PHE A 125 -3.26 6.51 7.68
CA PHE A 125 -3.30 7.51 8.75
C PHE A 125 -2.68 6.98 10.06
N SER A 126 -2.16 7.91 10.86
CA SER A 126 -1.50 7.68 12.16
C SER A 126 -1.94 8.69 13.23
N GLY A 127 -2.77 9.67 12.86
CA GLY A 127 -3.21 10.78 13.69
C GLY A 127 -4.26 10.41 14.73
N PHE A 128 -3.87 9.63 15.73
CA PHE A 128 -4.66 9.36 16.93
C PHE A 128 -3.77 9.06 18.14
N ASP A 129 -4.23 9.44 19.33
CA ASP A 129 -3.56 9.12 20.58
C ASP A 129 -3.94 7.71 21.05
N LEU A 130 -3.05 6.74 20.92
CA LEU A 130 -3.33 5.35 21.29
C LEU A 130 -3.54 5.13 22.80
N HIS A 131 -3.29 6.15 23.63
CA HIS A 131 -3.53 6.11 25.07
C HIS A 131 -4.89 6.72 25.47
N ASP A 132 -5.59 7.37 24.54
CA ASP A 132 -6.93 7.92 24.74
C ASP A 132 -8.02 6.96 24.19
N PRO A 133 -9.06 6.60 24.97
CA PRO A 133 -10.14 5.73 24.49
C PRO A 133 -10.88 6.25 23.24
N SER A 134 -10.89 7.57 23.02
CA SER A 134 -11.50 8.19 21.84
C SER A 134 -10.77 7.85 20.54
N SER A 135 -9.54 7.32 20.61
CA SER A 135 -8.82 6.80 19.44
C SER A 135 -9.63 5.76 18.67
N LEU A 136 -10.43 4.94 19.35
CA LEU A 136 -11.29 3.95 18.69
C LEU A 136 -12.34 4.59 17.77
N ASP A 137 -12.89 5.73 18.19
CA ASP A 137 -13.83 6.49 17.36
C ASP A 137 -13.11 7.15 16.18
N VAL A 138 -11.93 7.75 16.42
CA VAL A 138 -11.10 8.36 15.36
C VAL A 138 -10.70 7.33 14.29
N VAL A 139 -10.22 6.15 14.71
CA VAL A 139 -9.84 5.06 13.81
C VAL A 139 -11.04 4.62 12.97
N LYS A 140 -12.19 4.41 13.61
CA LYS A 140 -13.42 4.01 12.91
C LYS A 140 -13.86 5.08 11.90
N GLU A 141 -13.85 6.35 12.30
CA GLU A 141 -14.26 7.46 11.44
C GLU A 141 -13.36 7.60 10.20
N ASN A 142 -12.05 7.47 10.36
CA ASN A 142 -11.11 7.49 9.24
C ASN A 142 -11.30 6.27 8.32
N LEU A 143 -11.50 5.07 8.87
CA LEU A 143 -11.79 3.89 8.05
C LEU A 143 -13.10 4.04 7.28
N GLU A 144 -14.17 4.54 7.92
CA GLU A 144 -15.46 4.83 7.27
C GLU A 144 -15.34 5.91 6.19
N LYS A 145 -14.52 6.95 6.41
CA LYS A 145 -14.22 8.01 5.45
C LYS A 145 -13.57 7.47 4.17
N GLY A 146 -12.75 6.43 4.29
CA GLY A 146 -12.18 5.70 3.16
C GLY A 146 -10.67 5.49 3.19
N TYR A 147 -10.00 5.78 4.32
CA TYR A 147 -8.58 5.40 4.48
C TYR A 147 -8.43 3.87 4.40
N PHE A 148 -7.30 3.42 3.85
CA PHE A 148 -7.08 2.00 3.56
C PHE A 148 -6.36 1.24 4.67
N GLY A 149 -5.61 1.92 5.53
CA GLY A 149 -4.86 1.29 6.60
C GLY A 149 -4.37 2.31 7.61
N LEU A 150 -3.73 1.80 8.65
CA LEU A 150 -3.12 2.58 9.72
C LEU A 150 -1.60 2.49 9.58
N GLY A 151 -0.91 3.57 9.92
CA GLY A 151 0.55 3.60 9.92
C GLY A 151 1.08 5.00 9.63
N GLU A 152 2.38 5.24 9.76
CA GLU A 152 3.26 4.43 10.60
C GLU A 152 2.85 4.65 12.07
N ILE A 153 2.53 3.56 12.77
CA ILE A 153 2.24 3.62 14.21
C ILE A 153 3.48 3.20 14.97
N ALA A 154 3.92 4.03 15.92
CA ALA A 154 5.08 3.77 16.74
C ALA A 154 4.76 2.71 17.81
N GLY A 155 4.72 1.44 17.40
CA GLY A 155 4.34 0.28 18.22
C GLY A 155 5.37 -0.06 19.30
N ALA A 156 6.65 0.25 19.04
CA ALA A 156 7.72 0.31 20.02
C ALA A 156 8.91 1.01 19.36
N SER A 157 9.53 1.98 20.03
CA SER A 157 10.72 2.64 19.48
C SER A 157 11.68 3.12 20.56
N THR A 158 12.91 2.63 20.51
CA THR A 158 13.95 2.89 21.53
C THR A 158 15.16 3.61 20.96
N TYR A 159 15.59 3.22 19.77
CA TYR A 159 16.82 3.64 19.12
C TYR A 159 16.58 4.60 17.94
N SER A 160 15.38 4.64 17.37
CA SER A 160 15.08 5.59 16.30
C SER A 160 15.31 7.03 16.78
N PRO A 161 16.11 7.85 16.08
CA PRO A 161 16.38 9.23 16.50
C PRO A 161 15.13 10.13 16.44
N VAL A 162 14.14 9.77 15.60
CA VAL A 162 12.90 10.52 15.43
C VAL A 162 11.76 9.83 16.18
N VAL A 163 11.46 8.58 15.82
CA VAL A 163 10.27 7.85 16.30
C VAL A 163 10.33 7.56 17.81
N SER A 164 11.52 7.48 18.41
CA SER A 164 11.61 7.27 19.87
C SER A 164 11.10 8.46 20.70
N ASN A 165 10.94 9.64 20.08
CA ASN A 165 10.57 10.88 20.76
C ASN A 165 9.12 11.33 20.50
N VAL A 166 8.35 10.59 19.69
CA VAL A 166 6.97 10.97 19.35
C VAL A 166 6.03 10.77 20.54
N LEU A 167 5.03 11.66 20.67
CA LEU A 167 4.24 11.78 21.89
C LEU A 167 3.31 10.57 22.12
N TRP A 168 2.75 10.00 21.06
CA TRP A 168 1.80 8.88 21.14
C TRP A 168 2.48 7.53 20.87
N LYS A 169 3.78 7.44 21.11
CA LYS A 169 4.52 6.19 21.01
C LYS A 169 4.03 5.17 22.04
N ALA A 170 3.76 3.95 21.59
CA ALA A 170 3.50 2.82 22.48
C ALA A 170 4.78 2.33 23.17
N ASN A 171 4.63 1.82 24.39
CA ASN A 171 5.72 1.13 25.07
C ASN A 171 6.04 -0.22 24.40
N ASP A 172 5.00 -0.93 23.97
CA ASP A 172 5.07 -2.17 23.21
C ASP A 172 3.79 -2.38 22.36
N PRO A 173 3.76 -3.31 21.39
CA PRO A 173 2.59 -3.58 20.55
C PRO A 173 1.27 -3.93 21.26
N MET A 174 1.27 -4.16 22.58
CA MET A 174 0.06 -4.39 23.36
C MET A 174 -0.31 -3.20 24.25
N ASP A 175 0.35 -2.05 24.09
CA ASP A 175 0.13 -0.85 24.91
C ASP A 175 -1.15 -0.08 24.52
N GLY A 176 -1.68 0.66 25.49
CA GLY A 176 -2.84 1.53 25.32
C GLY A 176 -4.06 0.78 24.77
N TYR A 177 -4.65 1.32 23.71
CA TYR A 177 -5.80 0.77 23.00
C TYR A 177 -5.42 -0.02 21.74
N LEU A 178 -4.15 -0.32 21.50
CA LEU A 178 -3.70 -1.08 20.33
C LEU A 178 -4.44 -2.43 20.17
N PRO A 179 -4.61 -3.27 21.21
CA PRO A 179 -5.36 -4.53 21.08
C PRO A 179 -6.79 -4.34 20.54
N GLN A 180 -7.51 -3.32 21.03
CA GLN A 180 -8.87 -3.01 20.59
C GLN A 180 -8.89 -2.40 19.18
N ILE A 181 -7.85 -1.64 18.82
CA ILE A 181 -7.67 -1.13 17.46
C ILE A 181 -7.45 -2.31 16.50
N TYR A 182 -6.65 -3.31 16.85
CA TYR A 182 -6.43 -4.50 16.03
C TYR A 182 -7.76 -5.19 15.70
N ASP A 183 -8.58 -5.47 16.71
CA ASP A 183 -9.90 -6.08 16.52
C ASP A 183 -10.81 -5.20 15.64
N LEU A 184 -10.79 -3.88 15.85
CA LEU A 184 -11.58 -2.93 15.05
C LEU A 184 -11.17 -2.95 13.58
N ILE A 185 -9.88 -2.81 13.26
CA ILE A 185 -9.41 -2.70 11.87
C ILE A 185 -9.57 -4.02 11.10
N ALA A 186 -9.54 -5.16 11.78
CA ALA A 186 -9.82 -6.47 11.19
C ALA A 186 -11.24 -6.53 10.57
N THR A 187 -12.23 -5.87 11.18
CA THR A 187 -13.60 -5.79 10.64
C THR A 187 -13.67 -5.04 9.30
N TYR A 188 -12.72 -4.15 9.05
CA TYR A 188 -12.56 -3.41 7.79
C TYR A 188 -11.59 -4.07 6.82
N LYS A 189 -10.91 -5.16 7.23
CA LYS A 189 -9.76 -5.76 6.54
C LYS A 189 -8.65 -4.75 6.26
N ALA A 190 -8.53 -3.73 7.10
CA ALA A 190 -7.51 -2.71 6.98
C ALA A 190 -6.23 -3.19 7.68
N PRO A 191 -5.06 -3.14 7.04
CA PRO A 191 -3.80 -3.48 7.68
C PRO A 191 -3.33 -2.34 8.60
N ILE A 192 -2.41 -2.69 9.50
CA ILE A 192 -1.66 -1.74 10.32
C ILE A 192 -0.16 -1.91 10.12
N LEU A 193 0.53 -0.83 9.80
CA LEU A 193 1.99 -0.75 9.74
C LEU A 193 2.54 -0.25 11.07
N LEU A 194 3.37 -1.08 11.71
CA LEU A 194 3.99 -0.80 13.00
C LEU A 194 5.49 -0.56 12.84
N HIS A 195 5.98 0.56 13.36
CA HIS A 195 7.39 0.77 13.68
C HIS A 195 7.74 -0.04 14.93
N ILE A 196 8.69 -0.95 14.82
CA ILE A 196 9.17 -1.76 15.95
C ILE A 196 10.70 -1.71 15.98
N ASP A 197 11.25 -1.02 16.97
CA ASP A 197 12.69 -1.04 17.23
C ASP A 197 13.00 -1.14 18.75
N PRO A 198 14.00 -1.96 19.14
CA PRO A 198 14.78 -2.89 18.29
C PRO A 198 13.94 -4.01 17.66
N PRO A 199 14.40 -4.59 16.53
CA PRO A 199 13.73 -5.69 15.85
C PRO A 199 14.01 -7.05 16.53
N ASN A 200 14.10 -7.06 17.86
CA ASN A 200 14.29 -8.25 18.68
C ASN A 200 13.82 -7.99 20.13
N GLY A 201 13.96 -9.00 20.99
CA GLY A 201 13.70 -8.85 22.42
C GLY A 201 12.22 -8.63 22.74
N GLU A 202 11.96 -7.81 23.76
CA GLU A 202 10.60 -7.57 24.27
C GLU A 202 9.66 -6.93 23.23
N PRO A 203 10.05 -5.90 22.45
CA PRO A 203 9.21 -5.36 21.38
C PRO A 203 8.69 -6.41 20.40
N VAL A 204 9.58 -7.30 19.92
CA VAL A 204 9.19 -8.39 19.00
C VAL A 204 8.37 -9.45 19.72
N ALA A 205 8.71 -9.84 20.95
CA ALA A 205 7.91 -10.79 21.71
C ALA A 205 6.46 -10.29 21.92
N LYS A 206 6.28 -8.98 22.09
CA LYS A 206 4.98 -8.32 22.19
C LYS A 206 4.27 -8.20 20.85
N LEU A 207 5.00 -7.99 19.76
CA LEU A 207 4.44 -8.11 18.41
C LEU A 207 3.91 -9.53 18.15
N GLU A 208 4.66 -10.57 18.52
CA GLU A 208 4.23 -11.96 18.38
C GLU A 208 3.00 -12.27 19.25
N GLN A 209 2.93 -11.68 20.45
CA GLN A 209 1.73 -11.73 21.29
C GLN A 209 0.54 -11.09 20.57
N ALA A 210 0.69 -9.88 20.03
CA ALA A 210 -0.36 -9.19 19.27
C ALA A 210 -0.86 -10.02 18.08
N MET A 211 0.05 -10.57 17.28
CA MET A 211 -0.31 -11.41 16.12
C MET A 211 -1.04 -12.69 16.52
N SER A 212 -0.67 -13.28 17.66
CA SER A 212 -1.30 -14.50 18.19
C SER A 212 -2.68 -14.24 18.79
N GLU A 213 -2.86 -13.13 19.50
CA GLU A 213 -4.13 -12.76 20.15
C GLU A 213 -5.13 -12.14 19.16
N HIS A 214 -4.65 -11.55 18.07
CA HIS A 214 -5.45 -10.90 17.04
C HIS A 214 -5.21 -11.49 15.63
N PRO A 215 -5.52 -12.79 15.41
CA PRO A 215 -5.17 -13.51 14.18
C PRO A 215 -5.88 -13.00 12.91
N ASP A 216 -7.01 -12.29 13.07
CA ASP A 216 -7.77 -11.71 11.94
C ASP A 216 -7.21 -10.36 11.47
N THR A 217 -6.29 -9.76 12.25
CA THR A 217 -5.65 -8.49 11.93
C THR A 217 -4.45 -8.71 11.03
N THR A 218 -4.36 -7.97 9.93
CA THR A 218 -3.16 -7.96 9.09
C THR A 218 -2.14 -6.96 9.64
N PHE A 219 -1.00 -7.47 10.07
CA PHE A 219 0.13 -6.67 10.56
C PHE A 219 1.15 -6.49 9.45
N ILE A 220 1.72 -5.29 9.35
CA ILE A 220 2.88 -4.98 8.53
C ILE A 220 3.97 -4.52 9.49
N PHE A 221 5.09 -5.25 9.55
CA PHE A 221 6.25 -4.79 10.31
C PHE A 221 7.04 -3.84 9.41
N GLY A 222 6.99 -2.55 9.75
CA GLY A 222 7.69 -1.46 9.06
C GLY A 222 9.18 -1.73 8.93
N HIS A 223 9.74 -1.47 7.74
CA HIS A 223 11.17 -1.61 7.41
C HIS A 223 11.84 -2.81 8.08
N ILE A 224 11.21 -3.99 8.01
CA ILE A 224 11.57 -5.20 8.78
C ILE A 224 13.02 -5.65 8.56
N ASN A 225 13.64 -5.26 7.44
CA ASN A 225 15.04 -5.54 7.11
C ASN A 225 16.05 -4.63 7.84
N ALA A 226 15.59 -3.51 8.41
CA ALA A 226 16.43 -2.60 9.17
C ALA A 226 16.90 -3.27 10.46
N TYR A 227 18.22 -3.48 10.58
CA TYR A 227 18.86 -4.10 11.75
C TYR A 227 18.37 -5.50 12.12
N ASN A 228 17.72 -6.20 11.19
CA ASN A 228 17.19 -7.54 11.37
C ASN A 228 17.87 -8.53 10.41
N THR A 229 17.86 -9.82 10.74
CA THR A 229 18.48 -10.85 9.90
C THR A 229 17.45 -11.60 9.06
N PRO A 230 17.84 -12.14 7.88
CA PRO A 230 16.95 -12.98 7.09
C PRO A 230 16.39 -14.20 7.86
N GLU A 231 17.15 -14.77 8.79
CA GLU A 231 16.74 -15.91 9.61
C GLU A 231 15.64 -15.53 10.60
N GLU A 232 15.72 -14.34 11.20
CA GLU A 232 14.68 -13.87 12.12
C GLU A 232 13.40 -13.50 11.36
N ILE A 233 13.52 -12.90 10.18
CA ILE A 233 12.38 -12.68 9.27
C ILE A 233 11.74 -14.02 8.87
N ASP A 234 12.54 -15.04 8.55
CA ASP A 234 12.04 -16.40 8.25
C ASP A 234 11.27 -17.00 9.44
N ARG A 235 11.81 -16.85 10.65
CA ARG A 235 11.15 -17.31 11.89
C ARG A 235 9.81 -16.63 12.12
N LEU A 236 9.77 -15.31 11.96
CA LEU A 236 8.55 -14.52 12.16
C LEU A 236 7.47 -14.88 11.11
N LEU A 237 7.83 -14.85 9.82
CA LEU A 237 6.88 -15.14 8.73
C LEU A 237 6.39 -16.60 8.73
N SER A 238 7.22 -17.56 9.14
CA SER A 238 6.77 -18.96 9.28
C SER A 238 5.79 -19.17 10.42
N SER A 239 5.88 -18.38 11.48
CA SER A 239 5.08 -18.55 12.70
C SER A 239 3.78 -17.76 12.66
N HIS A 240 3.75 -16.64 11.92
CA HIS A 240 2.66 -15.66 11.98
C HIS A 240 2.04 -15.42 10.59
N PRO A 241 0.99 -16.18 10.21
CA PRO A 241 0.39 -16.09 8.89
C PRO A 241 -0.38 -14.77 8.65
N ASN A 242 -0.44 -13.87 9.61
CA ASN A 242 -1.03 -12.53 9.48
C ASN A 242 0.03 -11.41 9.46
N LEU A 243 1.33 -11.74 9.41
CA LEU A 243 2.45 -10.80 9.26
C LEU A 243 2.88 -10.56 7.80
N TYR A 244 2.97 -9.30 7.40
CA TYR A 244 3.61 -8.84 6.19
C TYR A 244 4.91 -8.11 6.51
N ALA A 245 5.88 -8.24 5.61
CA ALA A 245 7.17 -7.58 5.64
C ALA A 245 7.13 -6.33 4.77
N ASP A 246 7.18 -5.15 5.40
CA ASP A 246 7.57 -3.92 4.71
C ASP A 246 9.09 -3.88 4.58
N PHE A 247 9.61 -3.89 3.35
CA PHE A 247 11.03 -4.00 3.04
C PHE A 247 11.57 -2.67 2.50
N PHE A 248 12.24 -1.91 3.36
CA PHE A 248 12.91 -0.68 3.00
C PHE A 248 14.18 -1.00 2.20
N ALA A 249 14.03 -1.07 0.87
CA ALA A 249 15.07 -1.57 -0.02
C ALA A 249 16.36 -0.73 0.06
N GLY A 250 16.22 0.58 0.20
CA GLY A 250 17.33 1.53 0.27
C GLY A 250 18.30 1.24 1.42
N PHE A 251 17.79 0.79 2.57
CA PHE A 251 18.61 0.43 3.71
C PHE A 251 19.57 -0.73 3.38
N SER A 252 19.07 -1.82 2.78
CA SER A 252 19.92 -2.97 2.46
C SER A 252 20.84 -2.74 1.27
N VAL A 253 20.44 -1.95 0.27
CA VAL A 253 21.20 -1.77 -0.97
C VAL A 253 22.26 -0.67 -0.84
N PHE A 254 21.94 0.44 -0.16
CA PHE A 254 22.78 1.65 -0.19
C PHE A 254 23.20 2.20 1.17
N ASN A 255 22.54 1.81 2.28
CA ASN A 255 22.97 2.25 3.60
C ASN A 255 24.06 1.32 4.18
N PRO A 256 25.25 1.81 4.57
CA PRO A 256 26.29 1.00 5.21
C PRO A 256 25.83 0.27 6.47
N GLU A 257 24.87 0.81 7.22
CA GLU A 257 24.29 0.19 8.42
C GLU A 257 23.48 -1.07 8.08
N GLY A 258 22.94 -1.14 6.85
CA GLY A 258 22.26 -2.34 6.32
C GLY A 258 23.22 -3.40 5.78
N GLY A 259 24.53 -3.19 5.90
CA GLY A 259 25.57 -4.15 5.53
C GLY A 259 25.86 -4.24 4.03
N LEU A 260 25.08 -3.58 3.15
CA LEU A 260 25.28 -3.56 1.69
C LEU A 260 25.25 -4.96 1.04
N HIS A 261 24.47 -5.86 1.61
CA HIS A 261 24.30 -7.24 1.15
C HIS A 261 22.82 -7.60 0.94
N PRO A 262 22.10 -6.89 0.05
CA PRO A 262 20.67 -7.13 -0.18
C PRO A 262 20.38 -8.57 -0.67
N GLU A 263 21.35 -9.22 -1.32
CA GLU A 263 21.27 -10.61 -1.79
C GLU A 263 20.95 -11.61 -0.67
N ASN A 264 21.32 -11.31 0.58
CA ASN A 264 21.05 -12.18 1.73
C ASN A 264 19.56 -12.32 2.05
N PHE A 265 18.73 -11.35 1.66
CA PHE A 265 17.27 -11.38 1.88
C PHE A 265 16.50 -12.09 0.75
N ILE A 266 17.12 -12.29 -0.41
CA ILE A 266 16.46 -12.91 -1.57
C ILE A 266 15.91 -14.32 -1.28
N PRO A 267 16.61 -15.21 -0.55
CA PRO A 267 16.05 -16.53 -0.20
C PRO A 267 14.76 -16.46 0.62
N VAL A 268 14.67 -15.56 1.61
CA VAL A 268 13.47 -15.43 2.45
C VAL A 268 12.32 -14.76 1.68
N ILE A 269 12.62 -13.78 0.82
CA ILE A 269 11.62 -13.19 -0.09
C ILE A 269 11.04 -14.26 -1.01
N LYS A 270 11.87 -15.13 -1.60
CA LYS A 270 11.40 -16.24 -2.45
C LYS A 270 10.62 -17.31 -1.67
N LYS A 271 10.87 -17.46 -0.38
CA LYS A 271 10.17 -18.43 0.48
C LYS A 271 8.76 -17.95 0.84
N TYR A 272 8.56 -16.65 1.01
CA TYR A 272 7.27 -16.01 1.33
C TYR A 272 6.91 -14.90 0.34
N PRO A 273 6.86 -15.19 -0.98
CA PRO A 273 6.78 -14.17 -2.02
C PRO A 273 5.48 -13.36 -1.97
N ASP A 274 4.46 -13.87 -1.31
CA ASP A 274 3.14 -13.25 -1.10
C ASP A 274 3.08 -12.32 0.12
N ARG A 275 4.17 -12.21 0.91
CA ARG A 275 4.21 -11.50 2.20
C ARG A 275 5.16 -10.31 2.26
N PHE A 276 5.87 -10.01 1.18
CA PHE A 276 6.77 -8.86 1.11
C PHE A 276 6.15 -7.71 0.32
N ILE A 277 6.36 -6.49 0.81
CA ILE A 277 5.99 -5.23 0.18
C ILE A 277 7.28 -4.41 0.10
N LEU A 278 7.59 -3.83 -1.06
CA LEU A 278 8.72 -2.93 -1.20
C LEU A 278 8.34 -1.52 -0.79
N SER A 279 9.29 -0.80 -0.21
CA SER A 279 9.08 0.59 0.17
C SER A 279 10.32 1.46 0.10
N THR A 280 10.07 2.77 0.11
CA THR A 280 11.10 3.78 0.18
C THR A 280 11.43 4.25 1.59
N ASP A 281 10.50 4.16 2.54
CA ASP A 281 10.58 4.90 3.82
C ASP A 281 10.92 6.40 3.57
N SER A 282 10.42 6.92 2.43
CA SER A 282 10.81 8.15 1.71
C SER A 282 12.31 8.46 1.63
N GLY A 283 13.18 7.45 1.70
CA GLY A 283 14.63 7.56 1.55
C GLY A 283 15.35 8.08 2.80
N TYR A 284 14.78 7.81 3.98
CA TYR A 284 15.40 8.19 5.24
C TYR A 284 16.87 7.75 5.34
N GLY A 285 17.75 8.71 5.66
CA GLY A 285 19.17 8.45 5.84
C GLY A 285 19.98 8.16 4.56
N LEU A 286 19.38 8.26 3.36
CA LEU A 286 20.07 8.01 2.09
C LEU A 286 20.52 9.29 1.40
N GLU A 287 21.76 9.28 0.89
CA GLU A 287 22.18 10.27 -0.10
C GLU A 287 21.38 10.08 -1.39
N GLY A 288 20.75 11.15 -1.88
CA GLY A 288 19.81 11.10 -3.00
C GLY A 288 18.35 10.83 -2.59
N GLY A 289 18.08 10.59 -1.30
CA GLY A 289 16.75 10.49 -0.73
C GLY A 289 15.88 9.42 -1.39
N GLU A 290 14.60 9.72 -1.55
CA GLU A 290 13.57 8.79 -2.04
C GLU A 290 13.90 8.19 -3.42
N GLU A 291 14.44 8.96 -4.37
CA GLU A 291 14.78 8.42 -5.70
C GLU A 291 15.85 7.32 -5.60
N ARG A 292 16.78 7.45 -4.66
CA ARG A 292 17.77 6.41 -4.37
C ARG A 292 17.13 5.18 -3.74
N ALA A 293 16.09 5.34 -2.93
CA ALA A 293 15.32 4.22 -2.39
C ALA A 293 14.50 3.51 -3.49
N ILE A 294 13.94 4.24 -4.46
CA ILE A 294 13.26 3.65 -5.63
C ILE A 294 14.23 2.86 -6.50
N GLU A 295 15.43 3.38 -6.74
CA GLU A 295 16.49 2.61 -7.39
C GLU A 295 16.80 1.31 -6.65
N ALA A 296 16.86 1.34 -5.32
CA ALA A 296 17.07 0.14 -4.51
C ALA A 296 15.92 -0.87 -4.65
N MET A 297 14.66 -0.42 -4.69
CA MET A 297 13.52 -1.31 -4.95
C MET A 297 13.69 -2.06 -6.27
N TYR A 298 14.07 -1.36 -7.34
CA TYR A 298 14.34 -2.02 -8.61
C TYR A 298 15.56 -2.95 -8.59
N HIS A 299 16.60 -2.65 -7.81
CA HIS A 299 17.70 -3.59 -7.59
C HIS A 299 17.22 -4.89 -6.92
N ILE A 300 16.33 -4.82 -5.94
CA ILE A 300 15.73 -6.01 -5.34
C ILE A 300 14.96 -6.83 -6.39
N LEU A 301 14.15 -6.17 -7.23
CA LEU A 301 13.46 -6.85 -8.33
C LEU A 301 14.44 -7.54 -9.30
N HIS A 302 15.58 -6.91 -9.57
CA HIS A 302 16.63 -7.47 -10.42
C HIS A 302 17.32 -8.70 -9.80
N LEU A 303 17.57 -8.67 -8.49
CA LEU A 303 18.20 -9.75 -7.73
C LEU A 303 17.30 -10.99 -7.61
N LEU A 304 15.98 -10.84 -7.66
CA LEU A 304 15.06 -11.97 -7.58
C LEU A 304 15.22 -12.96 -8.74
N ASP A 305 15.57 -12.49 -9.94
CA ASP A 305 15.69 -13.35 -11.14
C ASP A 305 14.43 -14.18 -11.45
N ASP A 306 13.27 -13.74 -10.96
CA ASP A 306 11.97 -14.35 -11.22
C ASP A 306 10.93 -13.23 -11.38
N PRO A 307 10.52 -12.92 -12.62
CA PRO A 307 9.56 -11.85 -12.89
C PRO A 307 8.20 -12.04 -12.22
N ARG A 308 7.79 -13.27 -11.90
CA ARG A 308 6.51 -13.50 -11.20
C ARG A 308 6.62 -13.10 -9.73
N ILE A 309 7.68 -13.53 -9.05
CA ILE A 309 7.94 -13.10 -7.67
C ILE A 309 8.19 -11.59 -7.63
N ALA A 310 8.92 -11.05 -8.60
CA ALA A 310 9.15 -9.60 -8.72
C ALA A 310 7.82 -8.84 -8.84
N ARG A 311 6.87 -9.32 -9.65
CA ARG A 311 5.54 -8.73 -9.77
C ARG A 311 4.75 -8.78 -8.46
N MET A 312 4.84 -9.90 -7.73
CA MET A 312 4.15 -10.07 -6.45
C MET A 312 4.58 -8.99 -5.45
N ILE A 313 5.88 -8.84 -5.24
CA ILE A 313 6.41 -7.89 -4.25
C ILE A 313 6.42 -6.44 -4.74
N ALA A 314 6.47 -6.22 -6.07
CA ALA A 314 6.38 -4.88 -6.64
C ALA A 314 4.96 -4.31 -6.52
N GLN A 315 3.92 -5.14 -6.60
CA GLN A 315 2.55 -4.64 -6.67
C GLN A 315 1.51 -5.55 -6.04
N ASP A 316 1.46 -6.83 -6.43
CA ASP A 316 0.25 -7.63 -6.21
C ASP A 316 -0.05 -7.83 -4.73
N ASN A 317 0.96 -8.01 -3.88
CA ASN A 317 0.76 -8.26 -2.45
C ASN A 317 0.00 -7.11 -1.77
N LEU A 318 0.48 -5.88 -1.94
CA LEU A 318 -0.17 -4.70 -1.37
C LEU A 318 -1.51 -4.43 -2.04
N MET A 319 -1.60 -4.49 -3.36
CA MET A 319 -2.85 -4.21 -4.06
C MET A 319 -3.94 -5.25 -3.76
N ASN A 320 -3.58 -6.50 -3.47
CA ASN A 320 -4.52 -7.51 -3.00
C ASN A 320 -5.09 -7.15 -1.63
N LEU A 321 -4.27 -6.63 -0.69
CA LEU A 321 -4.75 -6.13 0.60
C LEU A 321 -5.73 -4.96 0.41
N ILE A 322 -5.40 -4.02 -0.47
CA ILE A 322 -6.23 -2.84 -0.77
C ILE A 322 -7.57 -3.24 -1.40
N ASN A 323 -7.55 -4.12 -2.39
CA ASN A 323 -8.73 -4.52 -3.15
C ASN A 323 -9.64 -5.49 -2.38
N ALA A 324 -9.12 -6.20 -1.37
CA ALA A 324 -9.89 -7.10 -0.53
C ALA A 324 -10.85 -6.38 0.44
N GLN A 325 -10.66 -5.08 0.65
CA GLN A 325 -11.46 -4.27 1.56
C GLN A 325 -12.83 -3.95 0.94
N PRO A 326 -13.95 -4.30 1.60
CA PRO A 326 -15.27 -3.91 1.12
C PRO A 326 -15.48 -2.39 1.26
N ALA A 327 -16.31 -1.81 0.39
CA ALA A 327 -16.75 -0.44 0.57
C ALA A 327 -17.45 -0.27 1.93
N THR A 328 -17.15 0.84 2.61
CA THR A 328 -17.71 1.10 3.94
C THR A 328 -19.19 1.47 3.88
N SER A 329 -19.86 1.38 5.01
CA SER A 329 -21.27 1.77 5.11
C SER A 329 -21.48 3.24 4.70
N THR A 330 -20.52 4.10 5.08
CA THR A 330 -20.51 5.53 4.74
C THR A 330 -20.30 5.75 3.25
N GLN A 331 -19.33 5.06 2.63
CA GLN A 331 -19.10 5.13 1.19
C GLN A 331 -20.32 4.66 0.39
N MET A 332 -20.92 3.52 0.76
CA MET A 332 -22.10 2.99 0.07
C MET A 332 -23.29 3.93 0.17
N LYS A 333 -23.51 4.56 1.33
CA LYS A 333 -24.55 5.58 1.50
C LYS A 333 -24.30 6.82 0.62
N ALA A 334 -23.04 7.27 0.52
CA ALA A 334 -22.68 8.39 -0.34
C ALA A 334 -22.92 8.07 -1.82
N ILE A 335 -22.55 6.86 -2.27
CA ILE A 335 -22.76 6.38 -3.64
C ILE A 335 -24.26 6.25 -3.96
N GLN A 336 -25.08 5.74 -3.04
CA GLN A 336 -26.54 5.70 -3.22
C GLN A 336 -27.13 7.11 -3.38
N GLY A 337 -26.65 8.06 -2.59
CA GLY A 337 -27.01 9.47 -2.72
C GLY A 337 -26.61 10.05 -4.08
N LEU A 338 -25.41 9.73 -4.57
CA LEU A 338 -24.93 10.12 -5.90
C LEU A 338 -25.77 9.50 -7.02
N GLY A 339 -26.11 8.21 -6.92
CA GLY A 339 -26.98 7.51 -7.87
C GLY A 339 -28.37 8.14 -7.96
N THR A 340 -28.94 8.53 -6.82
CA THR A 340 -30.24 9.23 -6.78
C THR A 340 -30.18 10.58 -7.48
N LYS A 341 -29.07 11.33 -7.33
CA LYS A 341 -28.88 12.65 -7.96
C LYS A 341 -28.62 12.56 -9.47
N THR A 342 -27.90 11.53 -9.92
CA THR A 342 -27.41 11.42 -11.30
C THR A 342 -28.23 10.47 -12.17
N GLY A 343 -29.07 9.63 -11.58
CA GLY A 343 -29.78 8.55 -12.27
C GLY A 343 -28.89 7.36 -12.65
N LYS A 344 -27.61 7.35 -12.24
CA LYS A 344 -26.67 6.25 -12.50
C LYS A 344 -26.78 5.17 -11.42
N SER A 345 -26.55 3.92 -11.82
CA SER A 345 -26.35 2.79 -10.90
C SER A 345 -24.87 2.43 -10.84
N TYR A 346 -24.36 2.19 -9.64
CA TYR A 346 -22.93 1.95 -9.38
C TYR A 346 -22.66 0.54 -8.82
N GLY A 347 -23.66 -0.34 -8.78
CA GLY A 347 -23.54 -1.68 -8.21
C GLY A 347 -23.76 -1.74 -6.70
N GLU A 348 -24.03 -2.95 -6.20
CA GLU A 348 -24.35 -3.19 -4.77
C GLU A 348 -23.17 -3.74 -3.97
N LYS A 349 -22.12 -4.20 -4.66
CA LYS A 349 -20.92 -4.78 -4.05
C LYS A 349 -19.71 -4.12 -4.69
N LEU A 350 -19.17 -3.13 -3.98
CA LEU A 350 -17.96 -2.42 -4.37
C LEU A 350 -16.86 -2.70 -3.35
N SER A 351 -15.63 -2.76 -3.81
CA SER A 351 -14.46 -2.59 -2.94
C SER A 351 -14.37 -1.14 -2.44
N LYS A 352 -13.65 -0.93 -1.34
CA LYS A 352 -13.35 0.41 -0.80
C LYS A 352 -12.70 1.30 -1.85
N ARG A 353 -11.81 0.73 -2.68
CA ARG A 353 -11.11 1.43 -3.76
C ARG A 353 -12.03 1.87 -4.88
N GLU A 354 -12.86 0.96 -5.41
CA GLU A 354 -13.85 1.31 -6.46
C GLU A 354 -14.81 2.39 -5.97
N ALA A 355 -15.30 2.25 -4.74
CA ALA A 355 -16.18 3.22 -4.13
C ALA A 355 -15.52 4.60 -4.00
N GLY A 356 -14.27 4.66 -3.53
CA GLY A 356 -13.51 5.89 -3.42
C GLY A 356 -13.23 6.57 -4.76
N ILE A 357 -12.89 5.81 -5.81
CA ILE A 357 -12.70 6.34 -7.17
C ILE A 357 -13.99 6.98 -7.69
N ILE A 358 -15.14 6.30 -7.54
CA ILE A 358 -16.45 6.81 -7.95
C ILE A 358 -16.76 8.14 -7.25
N LEU A 359 -16.49 8.22 -5.94
CA LEU A 359 -16.76 9.40 -5.13
C LEU A 359 -15.83 10.57 -5.50
N ALA A 360 -14.53 10.34 -5.66
CA ALA A 360 -13.56 11.37 -6.04
C ALA A 360 -13.84 11.96 -7.44
N GLN A 361 -14.23 11.12 -8.40
CA GLN A 361 -14.61 11.57 -9.75
C GLN A 361 -15.94 12.35 -9.77
N SER A 362 -16.75 12.27 -8.71
CA SER A 362 -18.03 13.00 -8.62
C SER A 362 -17.92 14.39 -7.98
N THR A 363 -16.80 14.68 -7.33
CA THR A 363 -16.50 15.97 -6.69
C THR A 363 -15.79 16.97 -7.61
N ASN A 364 -15.24 16.49 -8.72
CA ASN A 364 -14.67 17.29 -9.81
C ASN A 364 -15.72 17.52 -10.90
#